data_AF-A0A7Y2C805-F1
#
_entry.id   AF-A0A7Y2C805-F1
#
_cell.length_a   1.000
_cell.length_b   1.000
_cell.length_c   1.000
_cell.angle_alpha   90.00
_cell.angle_beta   90.00
_cell.angle_gamma   90.00
#
_symmetry.space_group_name_H-M   'P 1'
#
loop_
_entity.id
_entity.type
_entity.pdbx_description
1 polymer ?
#
loop_
_entity_poly.entity_id
_entity_poly.type
_entity_poly.pdbx_seq_one_letter_code
_entity_poly.pdbx_strand_id
1 'polypeptide(L)'
;MKRYGLLLVALFAVAINVNAQGFGGAVAFDGGEILVAETNNRVFAGDVYIFHKADGEWKTKTTLMAPGGGTDGDGFGASIAIHGDHLLVGSPGADGGRGAVYEFSRDGDNWTSSGMLPLPAMEAEGAGRKV
;
A
#
# COMPACT_ATOMS: atom_id res chain seq x y z
N MET A 1 45.07 -28.26 -16.74
CA MET A 1 43.74 -27.62 -16.86
C MET A 1 43.04 -27.74 -15.50
N LYS A 2 43.02 -26.66 -14.70
CA LYS A 2 42.45 -26.67 -13.35
C LYS A 2 40.95 -26.36 -13.44
N ARG A 3 40.11 -27.25 -12.91
CA ARG A 3 38.66 -27.05 -12.81
C ARG A 3 38.38 -26.26 -11.53
N TYR A 4 37.85 -25.05 -11.65
CA TYR A 4 37.34 -24.29 -10.51
C TYR A 4 35.91 -24.74 -10.24
N GLY A 5 35.70 -25.35 -9.07
CA GLY A 5 34.38 -25.73 -8.59
C GLY A 5 33.55 -24.49 -8.28
N LEU A 6 32.31 -24.48 -8.75
CA LEU A 6 31.32 -23.46 -8.45
C LEU A 6 31.01 -23.52 -6.95
N LEU A 7 31.40 -22.50 -6.20
CA LEU A 7 31.02 -22.36 -4.80
C LEU A 7 29.55 -21.90 -4.77
N LEU A 8 28.63 -22.82 -4.53
CA LEU A 8 27.23 -22.49 -4.30
C LEU A 8 27.11 -21.88 -2.89
N VAL A 9 27.24 -20.57 -2.78
CA VAL A 9 26.85 -19.87 -1.55
C VAL A 9 25.33 -19.86 -1.52
N ALA A 10 24.75 -20.90 -0.94
CA ALA A 10 23.37 -20.87 -0.49
C ALA A 10 23.30 -19.83 0.64
N LEU A 11 23.03 -18.58 0.26
CA LEU A 11 22.68 -17.54 1.21
C LEU A 11 21.34 -17.99 1.82
N PHE A 12 21.41 -18.61 3.00
CA PHE A 12 20.25 -18.79 3.85
C PHE A 12 19.76 -17.37 4.16
N ALA A 13 18.77 -16.89 3.41
CA ALA A 13 17.98 -15.77 3.83
C ALA A 13 17.45 -16.16 5.22
N VAL A 14 17.91 -15.44 6.24
CA VAL A 14 17.24 -15.44 7.53
C VAL A 14 15.82 -15.01 7.21
N ALA A 15 14.88 -15.96 7.25
CA ALA A 15 13.47 -15.65 7.26
C ALA A 15 13.19 -14.90 8.55
N ILE A 16 13.39 -13.58 8.52
CA ILE A 16 12.80 -12.68 9.48
C ILE A 16 11.30 -12.82 9.28
N ASN A 17 10.66 -13.66 10.08
CA ASN A 17 9.22 -13.60 10.31
C ASN A 17 8.93 -12.29 11.05
N VAL A 18 9.10 -11.16 10.37
CA VAL A 18 8.43 -9.92 10.74
C VAL A 18 6.95 -10.22 10.46
N ASN A 19 6.26 -10.60 11.54
CA ASN A 19 4.83 -10.89 11.54
C ASN A 19 4.12 -9.87 10.65
N ALA A 20 3.23 -10.34 9.77
CA ALA A 20 2.35 -9.53 8.94
C ALA A 20 1.36 -8.74 9.81
N GLN A 21 1.89 -7.83 10.64
CA GLN A 21 1.14 -7.12 11.66
C GLN A 21 0.21 -6.16 10.94
N GLY A 22 -1.08 -6.53 10.88
CA GLY A 22 -2.09 -5.74 10.18
C GLY A 22 -2.43 -6.25 8.78
N PHE A 23 -1.92 -7.40 8.31
CA PHE A 23 -2.46 -8.03 7.10
C PHE A 23 -3.94 -8.35 7.30
N GLY A 24 -4.78 -7.93 6.35
CA GLY A 24 -6.24 -7.97 6.49
C GLY A 24 -6.84 -6.76 7.20
N GLY A 25 -6.05 -5.71 7.49
CA GLY A 25 -6.53 -4.48 8.14
C GLY A 25 -7.61 -3.77 7.32
N ALA A 26 -7.54 -3.89 5.99
CA ALA A 26 -8.60 -3.55 5.07
C ALA A 26 -8.61 -4.57 3.91
N VAL A 27 -9.80 -4.85 3.38
CA VAL A 27 -9.99 -5.72 2.22
C VAL A 27 -10.97 -5.07 1.25
N ALA A 28 -10.66 -5.13 -0.04
CA ALA A 28 -11.58 -4.74 -1.11
C ALA A 28 -11.52 -5.77 -2.25
N PHE A 29 -12.58 -5.83 -3.06
CA PHE A 29 -12.66 -6.75 -4.18
C PHE A 29 -13.39 -6.10 -5.34
N ASP A 30 -12.81 -6.20 -6.53
CA ASP A 30 -13.50 -5.89 -7.78
C ASP A 30 -12.80 -6.58 -8.96
N GLY A 31 -13.54 -6.87 -10.03
CA GLY A 31 -12.96 -7.39 -11.28
C GLY A 31 -12.16 -8.70 -11.15
N GLY A 32 -12.36 -9.48 -10.08
CA GLY A 32 -11.59 -10.70 -9.83
C GLY A 32 -10.28 -10.50 -9.06
N GLU A 33 -9.96 -9.27 -8.66
CA GLU A 33 -8.82 -8.95 -7.81
C GLU A 33 -9.26 -8.70 -6.36
N ILE A 34 -8.52 -9.25 -5.40
CA ILE A 34 -8.70 -8.96 -3.97
C ILE A 34 -7.53 -8.09 -3.52
N LEU A 35 -7.82 -6.97 -2.89
CA LEU A 35 -6.82 -6.10 -2.29
C LEU A 35 -6.84 -6.35 -0.78
N VAL A 36 -5.66 -6.54 -0.19
CA VAL A 36 -5.50 -6.77 1.25
C VAL A 36 -4.41 -5.85 1.78
N ALA A 37 -4.77 -5.00 2.74
CA ALA A 37 -3.82 -4.11 3.39
C ALA A 37 -3.02 -4.83 4.49
N GLU A 38 -1.77 -4.42 4.66
CA GLU A 38 -0.93 -4.64 5.83
C GLU A 38 -0.53 -3.28 6.42
N THR A 39 -1.42 -2.75 7.25
CA THR A 39 -1.40 -1.32 7.64
C THR A 39 -0.45 -0.99 8.78
N ASN A 40 -0.02 -2.00 9.53
CA ASN A 40 0.82 -1.84 10.73
C ASN A 40 2.20 -2.47 10.52
N ASN A 41 2.83 -2.12 9.40
CA ASN A 41 4.21 -2.49 9.13
C ASN A 41 5.15 -1.60 9.96
N ARG A 42 5.88 -2.16 10.93
CA ARG A 42 6.77 -1.38 11.83
C ARG A 42 8.01 -0.78 11.17
N VAL A 43 8.14 -0.95 9.85
CA VAL A 43 9.31 -0.51 9.08
C VAL A 43 8.91 0.45 7.95
N PHE A 44 7.62 0.50 7.59
CA PHE A 44 7.12 1.25 6.43
C PHE A 44 5.75 1.87 6.74
N ALA A 45 5.26 2.72 5.84
CA ALA A 45 3.92 3.28 5.94
C ALA A 45 2.79 2.23 5.98
N GLY A 46 3.05 1.01 5.52
CA GLY A 46 2.04 -0.01 5.26
C GLY A 46 2.00 -0.35 3.77
N ASP A 47 1.51 -1.54 3.46
CA ASP A 47 1.48 -2.10 2.11
C ASP A 47 0.07 -2.54 1.73
N VAL A 48 -0.27 -2.53 0.44
CA VAL A 48 -1.50 -3.13 -0.07
C VAL A 48 -1.15 -4.20 -1.10
N TYR A 49 -1.47 -5.44 -0.78
CA TYR A 49 -1.26 -6.58 -1.66
C TYR A 49 -2.47 -6.76 -2.57
N ILE A 50 -2.23 -6.97 -3.86
CA ILE A 50 -3.28 -7.29 -4.83
C ILE A 50 -3.14 -8.77 -5.19
N PHE A 51 -4.19 -9.53 -4.96
CA PHE A 51 -4.30 -10.95 -5.28
C PHE A 51 -5.18 -11.13 -6.50
N HIS A 52 -4.81 -12.10 -7.34
CA HIS A 52 -5.64 -12.58 -8.44
C HIS A 52 -5.69 -14.11 -8.39
N LYS A 53 -6.70 -14.68 -9.03
CA LYS A 53 -6.83 -16.14 -9.12
C LYS A 53 -6.15 -16.64 -10.40
N ALA A 54 -5.14 -17.49 -10.26
CA ALA A 54 -4.43 -18.14 -11.35
C ALA A 54 -4.33 -19.65 -11.08
N ASP A 55 -4.71 -20.46 -12.06
CA ASP A 55 -4.73 -21.94 -11.95
C ASP A 55 -5.57 -22.48 -10.78
N GLY A 56 -6.62 -21.75 -10.40
CA GLY A 56 -7.48 -22.11 -9.27
C GLY A 56 -6.98 -21.65 -7.90
N GLU A 57 -5.77 -21.09 -7.83
CA GLU A 57 -5.13 -20.61 -6.59
C GLU A 57 -5.06 -19.09 -6.55
N TRP A 58 -5.08 -18.50 -5.35
CA TRP A 58 -4.84 -17.07 -5.17
C TRP A 58 -3.34 -16.80 -5.15
N LYS A 59 -2.89 -15.88 -5.99
CA LYS A 59 -1.49 -15.46 -6.09
C LYS A 59 -1.40 -13.94 -5.98
N THR A 60 -0.39 -13.44 -5.26
CA THR A 60 -0.09 -12.00 -5.24
C THR A 60 0.33 -11.56 -6.63
N LYS A 61 -0.45 -10.65 -7.23
CA LYS A 61 -0.18 -10.01 -8.52
C LYS A 61 0.87 -8.91 -8.37
N THR A 62 0.65 -8.02 -7.40
CA THR A 62 1.53 -6.89 -7.12
C THR A 62 1.35 -6.40 -5.68
N THR A 63 2.26 -5.55 -5.22
CA THR A 63 2.19 -4.84 -3.94
C THR A 63 2.27 -3.35 -4.21
N LEU A 64 1.34 -2.59 -3.64
CA LEU A 64 1.34 -1.14 -3.67
C LEU A 64 1.93 -0.60 -2.37
N MET A 65 2.78 0.40 -2.53
CA MET A 65 3.38 1.18 -1.44
C MET A 65 2.90 2.63 -1.55
N ALA A 66 2.98 3.37 -0.45
CA ALA A 66 2.74 4.81 -0.45
C ALA A 66 3.62 5.52 -1.50
N PRO A 67 3.03 6.23 -2.48
CA PRO A 67 3.76 7.02 -3.47
C PRO A 67 4.72 8.02 -2.82
N GLY A 68 5.96 8.05 -3.30
CA GLY A 68 7.03 8.90 -2.74
C GLY A 68 7.77 8.29 -1.53
N GLY A 69 7.36 7.10 -1.09
CA GLY A 69 7.81 6.52 0.18
C GLY A 69 7.06 7.15 1.35
N GLY A 70 6.85 6.37 2.40
CA GLY A 70 6.19 6.83 3.62
C GLY A 70 6.91 6.31 4.86
N THR A 71 6.56 6.86 6.01
CA THR A 71 7.17 6.55 7.30
C THR A 71 6.35 5.56 8.11
N ASP A 72 7.00 4.84 9.02
CA ASP A 72 6.30 4.03 10.03
C ASP A 72 5.23 4.87 10.74
N GLY A 73 4.03 4.29 10.87
CA GLY A 73 2.87 4.96 11.44
C GLY A 73 2.01 5.77 10.47
N ASP A 74 2.40 5.93 9.21
CA ASP A 74 1.55 6.64 8.22
C ASP A 74 0.24 5.88 7.96
N GLY A 75 0.27 4.55 8.05
CA GLY A 75 -0.91 3.69 7.95
C GLY A 75 -1.48 3.59 6.53
N PHE A 76 -0.64 3.60 5.50
CA PHE A 76 -1.03 3.32 4.13
C PHE A 76 -1.75 1.97 4.06
N GLY A 77 -2.96 1.98 3.48
CA GLY A 77 -3.84 0.82 3.46
C GLY A 77 -4.89 0.81 4.58
N ALA A 78 -4.90 1.79 5.49
CA ALA A 78 -5.90 1.88 6.57
C ALA A 78 -7.34 1.84 6.06
N SER A 79 -7.57 2.29 4.83
CA SER A 79 -8.80 2.09 4.08
C SER A 79 -8.49 1.84 2.61
N ILE A 80 -9.32 1.03 1.95
CA ILE A 80 -9.22 0.72 0.53
C ILE A 80 -10.62 0.84 -0.10
N ALA A 81 -10.71 1.50 -1.25
CA ALA A 81 -11.88 1.44 -2.12
C ALA A 81 -11.42 1.20 -3.57
N ILE A 82 -12.10 0.29 -4.28
CA ILE A 82 -11.80 -0.05 -5.67
C ILE A 82 -13.09 -0.11 -6.48
N HIS A 83 -13.03 0.44 -7.70
CA HIS A 83 -14.08 0.28 -8.70
C HIS A 83 -13.49 0.44 -10.11
N GLY A 84 -13.57 -0.61 -10.92
CA GLY A 84 -12.99 -0.69 -12.25
C GLY A 84 -11.49 -0.40 -12.22
N ASP A 85 -11.12 0.70 -12.89
CA ASP A 85 -9.74 1.15 -13.04
C ASP A 85 -9.32 2.19 -11.98
N HIS A 86 -10.16 2.46 -10.98
CA HIS A 86 -9.87 3.41 -9.90
C HIS A 86 -9.70 2.70 -8.56
N LEU A 87 -8.65 3.11 -7.84
CA LEU A 87 -8.33 2.62 -6.51
C LEU A 87 -7.96 3.81 -5.61
N LEU A 88 -8.58 3.87 -4.43
CA LEU A 88 -8.27 4.81 -3.38
C LEU A 88 -7.68 4.08 -2.17
N VAL A 89 -6.58 4.60 -1.65
CA VAL A 89 -5.91 4.07 -0.47
C VAL A 89 -5.69 5.17 0.56
N GLY A 90 -6.26 4.99 1.75
CA GLY A 90 -6.10 5.92 2.87
C GLY A 90 -4.78 5.71 3.62
N SER A 91 -4.22 6.81 4.13
CA SER A 91 -3.02 6.85 4.97
C SER A 91 -3.19 7.96 6.02
N PRO A 92 -3.88 7.69 7.15
CA PRO A 92 -4.28 8.73 8.10
C PRO A 92 -3.11 9.36 8.88
N GLY A 93 -1.98 8.67 9.01
CA GLY A 93 -0.78 9.18 9.66
C GLY A 93 0.12 10.01 8.72
N ALA A 94 -0.12 9.97 7.40
CA ALA A 94 0.69 10.70 6.44
C ALA A 94 0.74 12.20 6.73
N ASP A 95 1.83 12.84 6.29
CA ASP A 95 2.01 14.29 6.36
C ASP A 95 1.88 14.85 7.80
N GLY A 96 2.50 14.15 8.74
CA GLY A 96 2.49 14.51 10.16
C GLY A 96 1.12 14.32 10.83
N GLY A 97 0.34 13.33 10.38
CA GLY A 97 -1.00 13.04 10.91
C GLY A 97 -2.12 13.89 10.32
N ARG A 98 -1.85 14.68 9.27
CA ARG A 98 -2.90 15.37 8.50
C ARG A 98 -3.72 14.39 7.66
N GLY A 99 -3.12 13.25 7.33
CA GLY A 99 -3.72 12.20 6.53
C GLY A 99 -3.66 12.49 5.04
N ALA A 100 -3.64 11.42 4.25
CA ALA A 100 -3.70 11.46 2.81
C ALA A 100 -4.62 10.36 2.27
N VAL A 101 -5.18 10.61 1.08
CA VAL A 101 -5.81 9.57 0.25
C VAL A 101 -5.08 9.56 -1.07
N TYR A 102 -4.44 8.42 -1.37
CA TYR A 102 -3.72 8.20 -2.60
C TYR A 102 -4.67 7.60 -3.64
N GLU A 103 -4.64 8.14 -4.84
CA GLU A 103 -5.38 7.62 -5.98
C GLU A 103 -4.44 6.84 -6.89
N PHE A 104 -4.90 5.67 -7.31
CA PHE A 104 -4.26 4.83 -8.29
C PHE A 104 -5.20 4.59 -9.46
N SER A 105 -4.63 4.57 -10.66
CA SER A 105 -5.30 4.21 -11.91
C SER A 105 -4.68 2.94 -12.50
N ARG A 106 -5.54 2.10 -13.08
CA ARG A 106 -5.12 0.89 -13.78
C ARG A 106 -4.80 1.18 -15.25
N ASP A 107 -3.63 0.74 -15.72
CA ASP A 107 -3.28 0.65 -17.14
C ASP A 107 -2.94 -0.80 -17.48
N GLY A 108 -3.86 -1.47 -18.17
CA GLY A 108 -3.80 -2.92 -18.41
C GLY A 108 -3.78 -3.70 -17.10
N ASP A 109 -2.68 -4.39 -16.81
CA ASP A 109 -2.50 -5.15 -15.58
C ASP A 109 -1.84 -4.38 -14.44
N ASN A 110 -1.38 -3.15 -14.71
CA ASN A 110 -0.54 -2.38 -13.79
C ASN A 110 -1.33 -1.29 -13.09
N TRP A 111 -1.15 -1.19 -11.77
CA TRP A 111 -1.64 -0.08 -10.97
C TRP A 111 -0.54 0.96 -10.82
N THR A 112 -0.87 2.22 -11.09
CA THR A 112 0.06 3.35 -10.98
C THR A 112 -0.59 4.48 -10.20
N SER A 113 0.20 5.19 -9.39
CA SER A 113 -0.29 6.36 -8.66
C SER A 113 -0.70 7.45 -9.65
N SER A 114 -1.97 7.86 -9.64
CA SER A 114 -2.48 8.98 -10.43
C SER A 114 -2.50 10.30 -9.66
N GLY A 115 -2.40 10.25 -8.34
CA GLY A 115 -2.27 11.46 -7.52
C GLY A 115 -2.71 11.25 -6.07
N MET A 116 -3.08 12.36 -5.43
CA MET A 116 -3.72 12.36 -4.11
C MET A 116 -5.00 13.19 -4.19
N LEU A 117 -6.02 12.80 -3.43
CA LEU A 117 -7.20 13.64 -3.27
C LEU A 117 -6.85 14.90 -2.48
N PRO A 118 -7.36 16.07 -2.88
CA PRO A 118 -7.14 17.29 -2.12
C PRO A 118 -7.81 17.17 -0.75
N LEU A 119 -7.12 17.61 0.30
CA LEU A 119 -7.78 17.85 1.57
C LEU A 119 -8.86 18.92 1.36
N PRO A 120 -10.06 18.76 1.95
CA PRO A 120 -11.06 19.82 1.91
C PRO A 120 -10.41 21.09 2.48
N ALA A 121 -10.61 22.21 1.80
CA ALA A 121 -10.15 23.50 2.30
C ALA A 121 -10.68 23.66 3.73
N MET A 122 -9.79 23.86 4.70
CA MET A 122 -10.23 24.26 6.03
C MET A 122 -10.85 25.65 5.86
N GLU A 123 -12.18 25.71 5.81
CA GLU A 123 -12.86 26.98 6.06
C GLU A 123 -12.45 27.38 7.47
N ALA A 124 -11.62 28.42 7.57
CA ALA A 124 -11.28 29.01 8.85
C ALA A 124 -12.55 29.65 9.42
N GLU A 125 -13.36 28.86 10.11
CA GLU A 125 -14.43 29.40 10.93
C GLU A 125 -13.80 30.29 12.01
N GLY A 126 -14.05 31.61 11.94
CA GLY A 126 -13.92 32.47 13.11
C GLY A 126 -12.99 33.68 13.05
N ALA A 127 -12.48 34.14 11.90
CA ALA A 127 -11.80 35.45 11.82
C ALA A 127 -12.80 36.65 11.78
N GLY A 128 -13.94 36.50 12.44
CA GLY A 128 -15.07 37.43 12.39
C GLY A 128 -15.54 37.92 13.75
N ARG A 129 -14.69 38.00 14.77
CA ARG A 129 -15.01 38.81 15.96
C ARG A 129 -14.49 40.23 15.76
N LYS A 130 -15.30 41.05 15.08
CA LYS A 130 -15.17 42.51 15.20
C LYS A 130 -15.57 42.88 16.63
N VAL A 131 -14.61 43.35 17.42
CA VAL A 131 -14.87 44.25 18.56
C VAL A 131 -14.64 45.68 18.11
#